data_AF-A0A8T7JQ94-F1
#
_entry.id   AF-A0A8T7JQ94-F1
#
_cell.length_a   1.000
_cell.length_b   1.000
_cell.length_c   1.000
_cell.angle_alpha   90.00
_cell.angle_beta   90.00
_cell.angle_gamma   90.00
#
_symmetry.space_group_name_H-M   'P 1'
#
loop_
_entity.id
_entity.type
_entity.pdbx_description
1 polymer ?
#
loop_
_entity_poly.entity_id
_entity_poly.type
_entity_poly.pdbx_seq_one_letter_code
_entity_poly.pdbx_strand_id
1 'polypeptide(L)'
;MSKELDSIVRADFTRARFKSFVNSVFAILSGKRNNLLSYDDIKEKLKIGGPIYRGVKTVRVDQVAGSLNRYHEFDSAFLPKEDQLAGRWTKVDRAFYEDVHLPPVVLYKVGQVYFVVDGHHRVSVAREQGQEFIEAEVRECATRVNITPDIKPEDLEILGSKVDFLERTGLDRFRPQANIKVNIPDGFTRMLEHIAVHRYFMGLDFKRDVSEQEAVEHWYDTVYLPIITIIRESGLLEDFPDKTEGDLYLWTLDHQHYLYKEEGQPLQPPEQAAKQFIEENE
;
A
#
# COMPACT_ATOMS: atom_id res chain seq x y z
N MET A 1 -24.73 -1.42 40.32
CA MET A 1 -23.45 -1.88 39.75
C MET A 1 -23.61 -2.95 38.67
N SER A 2 -23.77 -4.26 38.94
CA SER A 2 -23.80 -5.27 37.85
C SER A 2 -24.89 -5.05 36.78
N LYS A 3 -26.15 -4.80 37.17
CA LYS A 3 -27.25 -4.53 36.21
C LYS A 3 -27.08 -3.23 35.41
N GLU A 4 -26.38 -2.26 35.98
CA GLU A 4 -26.14 -0.95 35.36
C GLU A 4 -25.01 -1.06 34.32
N LEU A 5 -23.93 -1.76 34.68
CA LEU A 5 -22.85 -2.10 33.76
C LEU A 5 -23.35 -2.97 32.59
N ASP A 6 -24.23 -3.94 32.85
CA ASP A 6 -24.88 -4.72 31.79
C ASP A 6 -25.63 -3.83 30.79
N SER A 7 -26.27 -2.75 31.27
CA SER A 7 -26.99 -1.81 30.43
C SER A 7 -26.05 -0.93 29.62
N ILE A 8 -24.98 -0.42 30.23
CA ILE A 8 -23.95 0.41 29.57
C ILE A 8 -23.33 -0.36 28.41
N VAL A 9 -22.81 -1.56 28.70
CA VAL A 9 -22.09 -2.39 27.74
C VAL A 9 -22.99 -2.83 26.57
N ARG A 10 -24.29 -3.06 26.82
CA ARG A 10 -25.26 -3.33 25.75
C ARG A 10 -25.51 -2.10 24.89
N ALA A 11 -25.64 -0.92 25.50
CA ALA A 11 -25.81 0.33 24.78
C ALA A 11 -24.59 0.66 23.91
N ASP A 12 -23.39 0.41 24.42
CA ASP A 12 -22.13 0.57 23.70
C ASP A 12 -22.08 -0.34 22.45
N PHE A 13 -22.48 -1.61 22.59
CA PHE A 13 -22.59 -2.50 21.43
C PHE A 13 -23.64 -2.01 20.41
N THR A 14 -24.82 -1.57 20.86
CA THR A 14 -25.85 -1.04 19.97
C THR A 14 -25.35 0.20 19.22
N ARG A 15 -24.61 1.09 19.89
CA ARG A 15 -23.99 2.26 19.27
C ARG A 15 -22.95 1.85 18.22
N ALA A 16 -22.08 0.89 18.53
CA ALA A 16 -21.10 0.36 17.60
C ALA A 16 -21.75 -0.26 16.35
N ARG A 17 -22.83 -1.04 16.53
CA ARG A 17 -23.62 -1.62 15.42
C ARG A 17 -24.27 -0.57 14.55
N PHE A 18 -24.85 0.48 15.17
CA PHE A 18 -25.47 1.57 14.44
C PHE A 18 -24.44 2.34 13.60
N LYS A 19 -23.28 2.67 14.17
CA LYS A 19 -22.16 3.27 13.43
C LYS A 19 -21.75 2.40 12.24
N SER A 20 -21.61 1.09 12.44
CA SER A 20 -21.23 0.17 11.35
C SER A 20 -22.28 0.07 10.24
N PHE A 21 -23.57 0.12 10.61
CA PHE A 21 -24.66 0.19 9.64
C PHE A 21 -24.59 1.47 8.80
N VAL A 22 -24.41 2.63 9.45
CA VAL A 22 -24.25 3.92 8.76
C VAL A 22 -23.04 3.90 7.82
N ASN A 23 -21.90 3.40 8.27
CA ASN A 23 -20.70 3.21 7.44
C ASN A 23 -20.99 2.36 6.20
N SER A 24 -21.75 1.28 6.37
CA SER A 24 -22.11 0.37 5.27
C SER A 24 -23.00 1.04 4.23
N VAL A 25 -23.94 1.88 4.64
CA VAL A 25 -24.78 2.67 3.73
C VAL A 25 -23.92 3.67 2.93
N PHE A 26 -23.03 4.41 3.59
CA PHE A 26 -22.12 5.35 2.91
C PHE A 26 -21.14 4.65 1.96
N ALA A 27 -20.66 3.47 2.32
CA ALA A 27 -19.77 2.68 1.48
C ALA A 27 -20.45 2.23 0.18
N ILE A 28 -21.72 1.80 0.25
CA ILE A 28 -22.51 1.44 -0.95
C ILE A 28 -22.69 2.66 -1.87
N LEU A 29 -23.02 3.83 -1.30
CA LEU A 29 -23.20 5.05 -2.09
C LEU A 29 -21.90 5.54 -2.75
N SER A 30 -20.76 5.36 -2.07
CA SER A 30 -19.44 5.76 -2.57
C SER A 30 -18.74 4.70 -3.42
N GLY A 31 -19.32 3.50 -3.57
CA GLY A 31 -18.70 2.36 -4.27
C GLY A 31 -17.46 1.79 -3.56
N LYS A 32 -17.19 2.18 -2.31
CA LYS A 32 -16.02 1.73 -1.55
C LYS A 32 -16.31 0.42 -0.80
N ARG A 33 -15.28 -0.41 -0.62
CA ARG A 33 -15.36 -1.59 0.26
C ARG A 33 -15.40 -1.15 1.72
N ASN A 34 -16.29 -1.76 2.51
CA ASN A 34 -16.44 -1.51 3.96
C ASN A 34 -16.01 -2.70 4.82
N ASN A 35 -14.96 -3.42 4.39
CA ASN A 35 -14.42 -4.56 5.10
C ASN A 35 -12.99 -4.25 5.53
N LEU A 36 -12.48 -4.99 6.51
CA LEU A 36 -11.07 -4.96 6.84
C LEU A 36 -10.21 -5.45 5.67
N LEU A 37 -8.93 -5.05 5.65
CA LEU A 37 -7.96 -5.60 4.72
C LEU A 37 -7.79 -7.10 4.95
N SER A 38 -7.87 -7.88 3.88
CA SER A 38 -7.61 -9.33 3.88
C SER A 38 -6.10 -9.57 3.89
N TYR A 39 -5.58 -10.24 4.92
CA TYR A 39 -4.16 -10.61 4.95
C TYR A 39 -3.78 -11.54 3.79
N ASP A 40 -4.67 -12.43 3.38
CA ASP A 40 -4.40 -13.37 2.30
C ASP A 40 -4.26 -12.65 0.95
N ASP A 41 -5.10 -11.65 0.68
CA ASP A 41 -4.99 -10.80 -0.52
C ASP A 41 -3.65 -10.06 -0.54
N ILE A 42 -3.23 -9.52 0.62
CA ILE A 42 -1.93 -8.85 0.79
C ILE A 42 -0.78 -9.83 0.58
N LYS A 43 -0.91 -11.03 1.12
CA LYS A 43 0.12 -12.07 1.03
C LYS A 43 0.36 -12.50 -0.41
N GLU A 44 -0.72 -12.75 -1.16
CA GLU A 44 -0.66 -13.17 -2.55
C GLU A 44 -0.10 -12.05 -3.44
N LYS A 45 -0.66 -10.83 -3.34
CA LYS A 45 -0.25 -9.72 -4.21
C LYS A 45 1.14 -9.18 -3.92
N LEU A 46 1.54 -9.09 -2.65
CA LEU A 46 2.81 -8.45 -2.27
C LEU A 46 3.94 -9.44 -1.98
N LYS A 47 3.71 -10.75 -2.20
CA LYS A 47 4.69 -11.84 -1.99
C LYS A 47 5.39 -11.74 -0.63
N ILE A 48 4.62 -11.49 0.42
CA ILE A 48 5.19 -11.25 1.76
C ILE A 48 5.89 -12.50 2.30
N GLY A 49 6.97 -12.28 3.05
CA GLY A 49 7.72 -13.33 3.72
C GLY A 49 6.95 -13.97 4.89
N GLY A 50 7.51 -15.05 5.43
CA GLY A 50 6.95 -15.72 6.61
C GLY A 50 6.96 -14.84 7.87
N PRO A 51 6.06 -15.11 8.83
CA PRO A 51 5.95 -14.33 10.06
C PRO A 51 7.12 -14.58 11.02
N ILE A 52 7.79 -13.51 11.46
CA ILE A 52 8.89 -13.53 12.43
C ILE A 52 8.41 -12.93 13.75
N TYR A 53 8.47 -13.68 14.85
CA TYR A 53 8.05 -13.18 16.16
C TYR A 53 8.91 -12.00 16.64
N ARG A 54 8.26 -10.92 17.09
CA ARG A 54 8.88 -9.67 17.55
C ARG A 54 8.60 -9.34 19.01
N GLY A 55 8.07 -10.29 19.78
CA GLY A 55 7.71 -10.06 21.18
C GLY A 55 6.36 -9.35 21.36
N VAL A 56 6.07 -9.04 22.61
CA VAL A 56 4.94 -8.18 23.00
C VAL A 56 5.34 -6.72 22.78
N LYS A 57 4.47 -5.95 22.14
CA LYS A 57 4.65 -4.53 21.85
C LYS A 57 3.36 -3.76 22.08
N THR A 58 3.50 -2.49 22.42
CA THR A 58 2.41 -1.52 22.42
C THR A 58 2.23 -0.99 20.99
N VAL A 59 1.02 -1.13 20.43
CA VAL A 59 0.70 -0.81 19.03
C VAL A 59 -0.40 0.24 18.97
N ARG A 60 -0.29 1.23 18.09
CA ARG A 60 -1.36 2.20 17.86
C ARG A 60 -2.55 1.50 17.21
N VAL A 61 -3.73 1.71 17.77
CA VAL A 61 -4.95 1.01 17.34
C VAL A 61 -5.38 1.44 15.93
N ASP A 62 -5.01 2.65 15.49
CA ASP A 62 -5.25 3.14 14.13
C ASP A 62 -4.41 2.42 13.06
N GLN A 63 -3.28 1.81 13.42
CA GLN A 63 -2.44 1.01 12.51
C GLN A 63 -2.98 -0.40 12.28
N VAL A 64 -3.95 -0.85 13.09
CA VAL A 64 -4.63 -2.13 12.92
C VAL A 64 -5.73 -1.98 11.89
N ALA A 65 -5.52 -2.41 10.65
CA ALA A 65 -6.46 -2.18 9.54
C ALA A 65 -6.92 -3.47 8.82
N GLY A 66 -6.36 -4.62 9.19
CA GLY A 66 -6.65 -5.88 8.52
C GLY A 66 -6.95 -7.04 9.47
N SER A 67 -7.30 -8.17 8.88
CA SER A 67 -7.57 -9.42 9.58
C SER A 67 -7.15 -10.62 8.73
N LEU A 68 -6.70 -11.69 9.40
CA LEU A 68 -6.40 -12.95 8.72
C LEU A 68 -7.65 -13.69 8.24
N ASN A 69 -8.70 -13.76 9.06
CA ASN A 69 -9.84 -14.65 8.80
C ASN A 69 -11.22 -13.97 8.93
N ARG A 70 -11.36 -12.98 9.83
CA ARG A 70 -12.63 -12.33 10.17
C ARG A 70 -12.80 -10.96 9.54
N TYR A 71 -12.25 -10.75 8.34
CA TYR A 71 -12.27 -9.45 7.67
C TYR A 71 -13.68 -9.01 7.21
N HIS A 72 -14.63 -9.93 7.14
CA HIS A 72 -16.02 -9.69 6.74
C HIS A 72 -16.96 -9.39 7.92
N GLU A 73 -16.62 -9.85 9.13
CA GLU A 73 -17.41 -9.70 10.36
C GLU A 73 -17.34 -8.28 10.96
N PHE A 74 -16.30 -7.53 10.60
CA PHE A 74 -16.06 -6.16 11.04
C PHE A 74 -15.94 -5.23 9.84
N ASP A 75 -16.33 -3.97 10.02
CA ASP A 75 -16.11 -2.96 8.99
C ASP A 75 -14.68 -2.40 9.01
N SER A 76 -14.36 -1.49 8.08
CA SER A 76 -13.03 -0.87 7.99
C SER A 76 -12.64 -0.06 9.25
N ALA A 77 -13.63 0.36 10.04
CA ALA A 77 -13.43 1.01 11.34
C ALA A 77 -13.29 0.01 12.50
N PHE A 78 -13.28 -1.30 12.25
CA PHE A 78 -13.28 -2.38 13.24
C PHE A 78 -14.57 -2.44 14.09
N LEU A 79 -15.69 -1.94 13.57
CA LEU A 79 -17.00 -2.05 14.23
C LEU A 79 -17.70 -3.36 13.83
N PRO A 80 -18.42 -4.00 14.77
CA PRO A 80 -19.10 -5.27 14.49
C PRO A 80 -20.24 -5.08 13.49
N LYS A 81 -20.28 -5.92 12.45
CA LYS A 81 -21.34 -5.89 11.44
C LYS A 81 -22.52 -6.81 11.78
N GLU A 82 -22.30 -7.78 12.66
CA GLU A 82 -23.25 -8.85 12.94
C GLU A 82 -23.64 -8.88 14.42
N ASP A 83 -24.93 -9.16 14.70
CA ASP A 83 -25.45 -9.21 16.08
C ASP A 83 -24.92 -10.39 16.89
N GLN A 84 -24.52 -11.48 16.21
CA GLN A 84 -23.95 -12.65 16.89
C GLN A 84 -22.66 -12.34 17.66
N LEU A 85 -21.98 -11.24 17.31
CA LEU A 85 -20.77 -10.78 18.00
C LEU A 85 -21.05 -10.17 19.38
N ALA A 86 -22.31 -9.81 19.69
CA ALA A 86 -22.70 -9.10 20.91
C ALA A 86 -22.22 -9.80 22.17
N GLY A 87 -22.39 -11.11 22.27
CA GLY A 87 -22.09 -11.85 23.51
C GLY A 87 -20.62 -11.79 23.91
N ARG A 88 -19.69 -11.93 22.96
CA ARG A 88 -18.25 -11.84 23.24
C ARG A 88 -17.79 -10.39 23.32
N TRP A 89 -18.32 -9.52 22.47
CA TRP A 89 -17.99 -8.09 22.46
C TRP A 89 -18.33 -7.43 23.80
N THR A 90 -19.55 -7.63 24.29
CA THR A 90 -20.00 -7.09 25.59
C THR A 90 -19.18 -7.63 26.78
N LYS A 91 -18.72 -8.88 26.74
CA LYS A 91 -17.83 -9.41 27.79
C LYS A 91 -16.47 -8.70 27.80
N VAL A 92 -15.92 -8.40 26.63
CA VAL A 92 -14.65 -7.68 26.51
C VAL A 92 -14.82 -6.23 26.96
N ASP A 93 -15.90 -5.58 26.54
CA ASP A 93 -16.21 -4.21 26.91
C ASP A 93 -16.50 -4.05 28.42
N ARG A 94 -17.17 -5.03 29.03
CA ARG A 94 -17.26 -5.12 30.50
C ARG A 94 -15.88 -5.17 31.17
N ALA A 95 -15.01 -6.05 30.68
CA ALA A 95 -13.67 -6.22 31.24
C ALA A 95 -12.86 -4.91 31.17
N PHE A 96 -13.10 -4.09 30.15
CA PHE A 96 -12.54 -2.74 30.05
C PHE A 96 -13.02 -1.83 31.19
N TYR A 97 -14.34 -1.75 31.44
CA TYR A 97 -14.88 -0.95 32.55
C TYR A 97 -14.47 -1.46 33.95
N GLU A 98 -14.24 -2.75 34.08
CA GLU A 98 -13.81 -3.39 35.32
C GLU A 98 -12.28 -3.35 35.52
N ASP A 99 -11.53 -2.71 34.61
CA ASP A 99 -10.06 -2.64 34.60
C ASP A 99 -9.40 -4.03 34.71
N VAL A 100 -10.04 -5.02 34.10
CA VAL A 100 -9.53 -6.40 34.06
C VAL A 100 -8.48 -6.49 32.97
N HIS A 101 -7.27 -6.84 33.36
CA HIS A 101 -6.18 -7.06 32.42
C HIS A 101 -6.50 -8.25 31.51
N LEU A 102 -6.68 -7.99 30.21
CA LEU A 102 -6.90 -9.00 29.19
C LEU A 102 -5.57 -9.42 28.54
N PRO A 103 -5.44 -10.67 28.07
CA PRO A 103 -4.26 -11.07 27.32
C PRO A 103 -4.05 -10.18 26.09
N PRO A 104 -2.80 -9.99 25.64
CA PRO A 104 -2.49 -9.19 24.46
C PRO A 104 -3.19 -9.75 23.22
N VAL A 105 -3.46 -8.89 22.24
CA VAL A 105 -3.94 -9.32 20.92
C VAL A 105 -2.80 -9.96 20.12
N VAL A 106 -3.11 -10.78 19.13
CA VAL A 106 -2.08 -11.36 18.25
C VAL A 106 -2.17 -10.68 16.89
N LEU A 107 -1.10 -10.01 16.48
CA LEU A 107 -1.06 -9.21 15.26
C LEU A 107 0.05 -9.67 14.32
N TYR A 108 -0.25 -9.74 13.03
CA TYR A 108 0.75 -9.78 11.97
C TYR A 108 1.02 -8.36 11.50
N LYS A 109 2.30 -8.01 11.28
CA LYS A 109 2.72 -6.70 10.78
C LYS A 109 3.29 -6.85 9.37
N VAL A 110 2.79 -6.05 8.43
CA VAL A 110 3.30 -5.94 7.06
C VAL A 110 3.47 -4.45 6.77
N GLY A 111 4.69 -3.99 6.46
CA GLY A 111 4.96 -2.55 6.30
C GLY A 111 4.60 -1.77 7.58
N GLN A 112 3.64 -0.85 7.49
CA GLN A 112 3.11 -0.08 8.63
C GLN A 112 1.73 -0.57 9.11
N VAL A 113 1.21 -1.66 8.53
CA VAL A 113 -0.14 -2.16 8.78
C VAL A 113 -0.11 -3.39 9.67
N TYR A 114 -1.06 -3.45 10.60
CA TYR A 114 -1.29 -4.61 11.44
C TYR A 114 -2.58 -5.35 11.07
N PHE A 115 -2.50 -6.68 11.09
CA PHE A 115 -3.56 -7.61 10.75
C PHE A 115 -3.87 -8.47 11.99
N VAL A 116 -5.12 -8.47 12.41
CA VAL A 116 -5.54 -9.25 13.58
C VAL A 116 -5.58 -10.73 13.24
N VAL A 117 -4.82 -11.51 14.00
CA VAL A 117 -4.88 -12.98 14.03
C VAL A 117 -5.87 -13.42 15.10
N ASP A 118 -5.75 -12.85 16.31
CA ASP A 118 -6.66 -13.07 17.43
C ASP A 118 -6.90 -11.78 18.22
N GLY A 119 -8.11 -11.64 18.76
CA GLY A 119 -8.50 -10.50 19.57
C GLY A 119 -9.31 -9.41 18.86
N HIS A 120 -10.03 -9.71 17.78
CA HIS A 120 -10.84 -8.73 17.04
C HIS A 120 -11.80 -7.93 17.93
N HIS A 121 -12.47 -8.58 18.89
CA HIS A 121 -13.34 -7.88 19.83
C HIS A 121 -12.58 -6.91 20.73
N ARG A 122 -11.34 -7.23 21.15
CA ARG A 122 -10.50 -6.34 21.95
C ARG A 122 -10.07 -5.11 21.15
N VAL A 123 -9.68 -5.29 19.89
CA VAL A 123 -9.38 -4.18 18.98
C VAL A 123 -10.61 -3.29 18.75
N SER A 124 -11.77 -3.92 18.50
CA SER A 124 -13.05 -3.23 18.29
C SER A 124 -13.46 -2.39 19.50
N VAL A 125 -13.41 -2.98 20.70
CA VAL A 125 -13.71 -2.30 21.97
C VAL A 125 -12.70 -1.18 22.23
N ALA A 126 -11.40 -1.43 22.08
CA ALA A 126 -10.37 -0.42 22.26
C ALA A 126 -10.63 0.82 21.37
N ARG A 127 -11.04 0.61 20.11
CA ARG A 127 -11.44 1.72 19.23
C ARG A 127 -12.70 2.44 19.70
N GLU A 128 -13.75 1.70 20.05
CA GLU A 128 -15.02 2.29 20.48
C GLU A 128 -14.86 3.12 21.77
N GLN A 129 -13.96 2.68 22.66
CA GLN A 129 -13.63 3.38 23.91
C GLN A 129 -12.55 4.46 23.74
N GLY A 130 -12.07 4.71 22.52
CA GLY A 130 -11.10 5.77 22.23
C GLY A 130 -9.67 5.50 22.73
N GLN A 131 -9.33 4.25 23.00
CA GLN A 131 -7.99 3.85 23.41
C GLN A 131 -7.00 3.98 22.25
N GLU A 132 -5.91 4.72 22.44
CA GLU A 132 -4.94 4.98 21.38
C GLU A 132 -4.00 3.79 21.12
N PHE A 133 -3.66 3.03 22.17
CA PHE A 133 -2.67 1.96 22.12
C PHE A 133 -3.19 0.66 22.71
N ILE A 134 -2.82 -0.48 22.12
CA ILE A 134 -3.14 -1.82 22.60
C ILE A 134 -1.89 -2.69 22.72
N GLU A 135 -1.84 -3.56 23.73
CA GLU A 135 -0.77 -4.56 23.85
C GLU A 135 -0.98 -5.72 22.87
N ALA A 136 0.07 -6.08 22.15
CA ALA A 136 0.01 -7.08 21.10
C ALA A 136 1.26 -7.97 21.05
N GLU A 137 1.07 -9.27 20.90
CA GLU A 137 2.09 -10.17 20.37
C GLU A 137 2.23 -9.95 18.86
N VAL A 138 3.38 -9.44 18.43
CA VAL A 138 3.60 -9.06 17.02
C VAL A 138 4.42 -10.13 16.31
N ARG A 139 3.94 -10.59 15.15
CA ARG A 139 4.76 -11.31 14.16
C ARG A 139 4.91 -10.45 12.91
N GLU A 140 6.13 -10.12 12.53
CA GLU A 140 6.42 -9.25 11.39
C GLU A 140 6.72 -10.08 10.15
N CYS A 141 6.05 -9.77 9.05
CA CYS A 141 6.26 -10.37 7.75
C CYS A 141 7.02 -9.37 6.87
N ALA A 142 8.13 -9.81 6.27
CA ALA A 142 8.92 -8.96 5.39
C ALA A 142 8.16 -8.66 4.08
N THR A 143 8.29 -7.42 3.60
CA THR A 143 7.76 -6.96 2.32
C THR A 143 8.78 -6.03 1.67
N ARG A 144 8.88 -6.04 0.33
CA ARG A 144 9.74 -5.11 -0.41
C ARG A 144 9.09 -3.74 -0.62
N VAL A 145 7.78 -3.66 -0.44
CA VAL A 145 7.00 -2.44 -0.58
C VAL A 145 6.39 -2.05 0.75
N ASN A 146 6.41 -0.75 1.05
CA ASN A 146 5.76 -0.23 2.24
C ASN A 146 4.25 -0.08 1.98
N ILE A 147 3.43 -0.51 2.95
CA ILE A 147 1.98 -0.33 2.93
C ILE A 147 1.53 0.44 4.17
N THR A 148 0.48 1.23 4.02
CA THR A 148 -0.12 2.05 5.06
C THR A 148 -1.56 1.61 5.36
N PRO A 149 -2.12 1.93 6.55
CA PRO A 149 -3.45 1.46 6.95
C PRO A 149 -4.61 1.91 6.05
N ASP A 150 -4.43 3.03 5.35
CA ASP A 150 -5.37 3.67 4.44
C ASP A 150 -5.28 3.16 2.99
N ILE A 151 -4.44 2.15 2.74
CA ILE A 151 -4.24 1.56 1.41
C ILE A 151 -5.56 1.11 0.77
N LYS A 152 -5.74 1.48 -0.50
CA LYS A 152 -6.92 1.11 -1.28
C LYS A 152 -6.66 -0.18 -2.07
N PRO A 153 -7.72 -0.90 -2.47
CA PRO A 153 -7.57 -2.08 -3.32
C PRO A 153 -6.88 -1.83 -4.67
N GLU A 154 -7.07 -0.64 -5.26
CA GLU A 154 -6.39 -0.21 -6.50
C GLU A 154 -4.88 -0.09 -6.31
N ASP A 155 -4.43 0.42 -5.15
CA ASP A 155 -3.01 0.53 -4.82
C ASP A 155 -2.35 -0.85 -4.72
N LEU A 156 -3.09 -1.89 -4.29
CA LEU A 156 -2.55 -3.24 -4.17
C LEU A 156 -2.13 -3.85 -5.51
N GLU A 157 -2.81 -3.49 -6.60
CA GLU A 157 -2.45 -3.97 -7.94
C GLU A 157 -1.12 -3.36 -8.39
N ILE A 158 -1.01 -2.03 -8.24
CA ILE A 158 0.20 -1.27 -8.56
C ILE A 158 1.37 -1.73 -7.69
N LEU A 159 1.14 -1.94 -6.39
CA LEU A 159 2.17 -2.43 -5.48
C LEU A 159 2.58 -3.87 -5.78
N GLY A 160 1.67 -4.74 -6.22
CA GLY A 160 2.01 -6.07 -6.72
C GLY A 160 2.94 -5.99 -7.93
N SER A 161 2.58 -5.16 -8.92
CA SER A 161 3.44 -4.89 -10.08
C SER A 161 4.80 -4.30 -9.69
N LYS A 162 4.84 -3.43 -8.67
CA LYS A 162 6.10 -2.92 -8.09
C LYS A 162 6.95 -4.02 -7.47
N VAL A 163 6.34 -4.97 -6.75
CA VAL A 163 7.07 -6.12 -6.18
C VAL A 163 7.70 -6.94 -7.30
N ASP A 164 6.97 -7.23 -8.37
CA ASP A 164 7.49 -7.95 -9.54
C ASP A 164 8.64 -7.20 -10.22
N PHE A 165 8.49 -5.88 -10.38
CA PHE A 165 9.55 -5.01 -10.88
C PHE A 165 10.82 -5.10 -10.02
N LEU A 166 10.69 -5.00 -8.70
CA LEU A 166 11.82 -5.09 -7.77
C LEU A 166 12.44 -6.49 -7.72
N GLU A 167 11.64 -7.55 -7.87
CA GLU A 167 12.13 -8.93 -7.96
C GLU A 167 13.00 -9.13 -9.20
N ARG A 168 12.57 -8.59 -10.34
CA ARG A 168 13.28 -8.72 -11.62
C ARG A 168 14.50 -7.83 -11.72
N THR A 169 14.39 -6.58 -11.26
CA THR A 169 15.45 -5.58 -11.42
C THR A 169 16.47 -5.57 -10.28
N GLY A 170 16.05 -5.97 -9.06
CA GLY A 170 16.85 -5.81 -7.85
C GLY A 170 17.18 -4.36 -7.50
N LEU A 171 16.44 -3.39 -8.06
CA LEU A 171 16.75 -1.96 -7.91
C LEU A 171 16.78 -1.53 -6.45
N ASP A 172 15.90 -2.08 -5.61
CA ASP A 172 15.86 -1.84 -4.16
C ASP A 172 17.15 -2.23 -3.43
N ARG A 173 17.94 -3.15 -4.00
CA ARG A 173 19.22 -3.59 -3.44
C ARG A 173 20.40 -2.80 -3.98
N PHE A 174 20.41 -2.54 -5.29
CA PHE A 174 21.53 -1.87 -5.97
C PHE A 174 21.47 -0.35 -5.88
N ARG A 175 20.27 0.22 -5.73
CA ARG A 175 20.03 1.65 -5.50
C ARG A 175 19.01 1.81 -4.36
N PRO A 176 19.41 1.62 -3.08
CA PRO A 176 18.47 1.66 -1.95
C PRO A 176 17.75 2.99 -1.74
N GLN A 177 18.28 4.08 -2.30
CA GLN A 177 17.66 5.41 -2.27
C GLN A 177 16.63 5.61 -3.38
N ALA A 178 16.52 4.67 -4.32
CA ALA A 178 15.57 4.76 -5.42
C ALA A 178 14.14 4.60 -4.90
N ASN A 179 13.33 5.65 -5.09
CA ASN A 179 11.93 5.65 -4.71
C ASN A 179 11.02 5.90 -5.91
N ILE A 180 10.88 4.88 -6.75
CA ILE A 180 10.00 4.94 -7.92
C ILE A 180 8.55 4.77 -7.44
N LYS A 181 7.72 5.78 -7.72
CA LYS A 181 6.27 5.75 -7.53
C LYS A 181 5.60 5.98 -8.87
N VAL A 182 4.53 5.24 -9.11
CA VAL A 182 3.73 5.23 -10.34
C VAL A 182 2.30 4.96 -9.91
N ASN A 183 1.33 5.68 -10.47
CA ASN A 183 -0.10 5.45 -10.25
C ASN A 183 -0.78 4.73 -11.43
N ILE A 184 -0.07 4.57 -12.55
CA ILE A 184 -0.55 3.87 -13.74
C ILE A 184 -0.44 2.33 -13.54
N PRO A 185 -1.53 1.56 -13.74
CA PRO A 185 -1.56 0.11 -13.48
C PRO A 185 -0.47 -0.72 -14.19
N ASP A 186 -0.12 -0.40 -15.44
CA ASP A 186 0.89 -1.12 -16.22
C ASP A 186 2.27 -0.43 -16.20
N GLY A 187 2.43 0.64 -15.41
CA GLY A 187 3.60 1.50 -15.53
C GLY A 187 4.92 0.81 -15.17
N PHE A 188 4.94 -0.09 -14.17
CA PHE A 188 6.14 -0.88 -13.87
C PHE A 188 6.48 -1.89 -14.97
N THR A 189 5.48 -2.49 -15.62
CA THR A 189 5.68 -3.34 -16.81
C THR A 189 6.32 -2.53 -17.94
N ARG A 190 5.78 -1.35 -18.22
CA ARG A 190 6.32 -0.43 -19.23
C ARG A 190 7.76 0.00 -18.91
N MET A 191 8.09 0.24 -17.65
CA MET A 191 9.48 0.51 -17.24
C MET A 191 10.41 -0.68 -17.52
N LEU A 192 9.96 -1.93 -17.33
CA LEU A 192 10.76 -3.12 -17.68
C LEU A 192 11.02 -3.23 -19.18
N GLU A 193 10.00 -2.94 -20.01
CA GLU A 193 10.15 -2.88 -21.46
C GLU A 193 11.17 -1.81 -21.85
N HIS A 194 11.07 -0.64 -21.22
CA HIS A 194 12.00 0.44 -21.47
C HIS A 194 13.44 0.10 -21.07
N ILE A 195 13.66 -0.53 -19.91
CA ILE A 195 14.97 -1.04 -19.50
C ILE A 195 15.50 -2.07 -20.52
N ALA A 196 14.65 -2.92 -21.08
CA ALA A 196 15.05 -3.90 -22.08
C ALA A 196 15.49 -3.23 -23.40
N VAL A 197 14.78 -2.20 -23.86
CA VAL A 197 15.17 -1.40 -25.03
C VAL A 197 16.48 -0.66 -24.76
N HIS A 198 16.62 -0.04 -23.59
CA HIS A 198 17.86 0.62 -23.15
C HIS A 198 19.05 -0.33 -23.19
N ARG A 199 18.90 -1.53 -22.60
CA ARG A 199 19.91 -2.60 -22.62
C ARG A 199 20.34 -2.98 -24.03
N TYR A 200 19.39 -3.06 -24.96
CA TYR A 200 19.68 -3.39 -26.35
C TYR A 200 20.58 -2.34 -27.00
N PHE A 201 20.25 -1.05 -26.87
CA PHE A 201 21.07 0.03 -27.40
C PHE A 201 22.44 0.11 -26.73
N MET A 202 22.51 -0.05 -25.40
CA MET A 202 23.80 -0.14 -24.69
C MET A 202 24.71 -1.24 -25.28
N GLY A 203 24.14 -2.39 -25.63
CA GLY A 203 24.90 -3.49 -26.24
C GLY A 203 25.47 -3.15 -27.62
N LEU A 204 24.70 -2.41 -28.44
CA LEU A 204 25.17 -1.90 -29.73
C LEU A 204 26.30 -0.88 -29.57
N ASP A 205 26.14 0.06 -28.64
CA ASP A 205 27.10 1.15 -28.42
C ASP A 205 28.41 0.63 -27.81
N PHE A 206 28.31 -0.22 -26.77
CA PHE A 206 29.48 -0.80 -26.12
C PHE A 206 30.08 -1.97 -26.90
N LYS A 207 29.40 -2.44 -27.95
CA LYS A 207 29.79 -3.58 -28.79
C LYS A 207 30.10 -4.84 -27.97
N ARG A 208 29.29 -5.08 -26.94
CA ARG A 208 29.39 -6.24 -26.05
C ARG A 208 28.04 -6.57 -25.44
N ASP A 209 27.93 -7.76 -24.90
CA ASP A 209 26.79 -8.11 -24.06
C ASP A 209 26.78 -7.28 -22.76
N VAL A 210 25.59 -6.81 -22.41
CA VAL A 210 25.31 -6.05 -21.18
C VAL A 210 24.43 -6.91 -20.29
N SER A 211 24.76 -7.01 -19.00
CA SER A 211 23.94 -7.77 -18.05
C SER A 211 22.63 -7.03 -17.73
N GLU A 212 21.60 -7.74 -17.25
CA GLU A 212 20.34 -7.08 -16.85
C GLU A 212 20.56 -6.12 -15.67
N GLN A 213 21.37 -6.52 -14.69
CA GLN A 213 21.75 -5.66 -13.57
C GLN A 213 22.44 -4.37 -14.05
N GLU A 214 23.43 -4.50 -14.93
CA GLU A 214 24.16 -3.34 -15.46
C GLU A 214 23.22 -2.39 -16.22
N ALA A 215 22.29 -2.93 -17.01
CA ALA A 215 21.32 -2.13 -17.74
C ALA A 215 20.34 -1.40 -16.81
N VAL A 216 19.86 -2.06 -15.74
CA VAL A 216 18.99 -1.45 -14.73
C VAL A 216 19.70 -0.30 -14.03
N GLU A 217 20.94 -0.53 -13.57
CA GLU A 217 21.73 0.49 -12.87
C GLU A 217 22.02 1.69 -13.78
N HIS A 218 22.47 1.43 -15.01
CA HIS A 218 22.71 2.50 -15.98
C HIS A 218 21.43 3.24 -16.35
N TRP A 219 20.33 2.53 -16.63
CA TRP A 219 19.04 3.16 -16.91
C TRP A 219 18.58 4.07 -15.78
N TYR A 220 18.72 3.61 -14.53
CA TYR A 220 18.30 4.42 -13.38
C TYR A 220 19.13 5.71 -13.27
N ASP A 221 20.45 5.60 -13.42
CA ASP A 221 21.38 6.71 -13.20
C ASP A 221 21.44 7.70 -14.38
N THR A 222 21.30 7.24 -15.63
CA THR A 222 21.48 8.08 -16.82
C THR A 222 20.18 8.45 -17.53
N VAL A 223 19.12 7.67 -17.34
CA VAL A 223 17.82 7.92 -17.97
C VAL A 223 16.80 8.40 -16.96
N TYR A 224 16.43 7.54 -16.01
CA TYR A 224 15.34 7.82 -15.08
C TYR A 224 15.65 9.04 -14.20
N LEU A 225 16.76 9.03 -13.46
CA LEU A 225 17.07 10.09 -12.50
C LEU A 225 17.26 11.48 -13.14
N PRO A 226 17.94 11.63 -14.30
CA PRO A 226 18.02 12.93 -14.97
C PRO A 226 16.65 13.49 -15.39
N ILE A 227 15.78 12.64 -15.95
CA ILE A 227 14.42 13.07 -16.34
C ILE A 227 13.61 13.50 -15.11
N ILE A 228 13.69 12.71 -14.03
CA ILE A 228 13.02 13.04 -12.77
C ILE A 228 13.55 14.35 -12.18
N THR A 229 14.85 14.64 -12.34
CA THR A 229 15.44 15.90 -11.88
C THR A 229 14.84 17.09 -12.64
N ILE A 230 14.71 16.99 -13.96
CA ILE A 230 14.10 18.05 -14.77
C ILE A 230 12.61 18.22 -14.40
N ILE A 231 11.86 17.12 -14.23
CA ILE A 231 10.45 17.16 -13.80
C ILE A 231 10.27 17.87 -12.45
N ARG A 232 11.22 17.68 -11.51
CA ARG A 232 11.19 18.37 -10.21
C ARG A 232 11.51 19.85 -10.34
N GLU A 233 12.47 20.20 -11.19
CA GLU A 233 12.94 21.57 -11.39
C GLU A 233 11.93 22.43 -12.16
N SER A 234 11.15 21.83 -13.08
CA SER A 234 10.13 22.55 -13.86
C SER A 234 8.88 22.93 -13.07
N GLY A 235 8.66 22.33 -11.89
CA GLY A 235 7.44 22.56 -11.09
C GLY A 235 6.18 21.94 -11.67
N LEU A 236 6.25 21.18 -12.77
CA LEU A 236 5.10 20.59 -13.48
C LEU A 236 4.18 19.76 -12.57
N LEU A 237 4.70 19.16 -11.50
CA LEU A 237 3.89 18.40 -10.54
C LEU A 237 2.84 19.24 -9.81
N GLU A 238 3.05 20.55 -9.68
CA GLU A 238 2.08 21.46 -9.04
C GLU A 238 0.77 21.54 -9.83
N ASP A 239 0.84 21.43 -11.15
CA ASP A 239 -0.32 21.43 -12.05
C ASP A 239 -1.03 20.07 -12.12
N PHE A 240 -0.38 19.00 -11.65
CA PHE A 240 -0.88 17.62 -11.71
C PHE A 240 -0.81 16.91 -10.33
N PRO A 241 -1.62 17.32 -9.34
CA PRO A 241 -1.53 16.82 -7.97
C PRO A 241 -1.80 15.31 -7.82
N ASP A 242 -2.49 14.69 -8.78
CA ASP A 242 -2.79 13.26 -8.79
C ASP A 242 -1.71 12.41 -9.49
N LYS A 243 -0.65 13.04 -10.01
CA LYS A 243 0.43 12.38 -10.76
C LYS A 243 1.71 12.31 -9.97
N THR A 244 2.44 11.22 -10.20
CA THR A 244 3.78 11.01 -9.66
C THR A 244 4.84 11.36 -10.72
N GLU A 245 6.06 11.58 -10.26
CA GLU A 245 7.21 11.75 -11.17
C GLU A 245 7.39 10.56 -12.12
N GLY A 246 7.09 9.34 -11.65
CA GLY A 246 7.12 8.14 -12.50
C GLY A 246 6.02 8.12 -13.57
N ASP A 247 4.85 8.71 -13.29
CA ASP A 247 3.80 8.85 -14.30
C ASP A 247 4.21 9.84 -15.39
N LEU A 248 4.73 11.01 -14.99
CA LEU A 248 5.23 12.02 -15.93
C LEU A 248 6.40 11.47 -16.76
N TYR A 249 7.32 10.73 -16.13
CA TYR A 249 8.37 10.00 -16.82
C TYR A 249 7.79 9.08 -17.91
N LEU A 250 6.80 8.25 -17.60
CA LEU A 250 6.18 7.37 -18.59
C LEU A 250 5.47 8.14 -19.71
N TRP A 251 4.86 9.29 -19.40
CA TRP A 251 4.24 10.15 -20.41
C TRP A 251 5.24 10.79 -21.36
N THR A 252 6.42 11.18 -20.88
CA THR A 252 7.50 11.70 -21.74
C THR A 252 7.90 10.66 -22.80
N LEU A 253 7.92 9.38 -22.43
CA LEU A 253 8.20 8.26 -23.33
C LEU A 253 7.05 7.98 -24.31
N ASP A 254 5.80 8.10 -23.86
CA ASP A 254 4.62 7.94 -24.75
C ASP A 254 4.59 9.01 -25.83
N HIS A 255 4.90 10.27 -25.48
CA HIS A 255 4.95 11.37 -26.44
C HIS A 255 6.01 11.12 -27.52
N GLN A 256 7.18 10.60 -27.14
CA GLN A 256 8.21 10.23 -28.11
C GLN A 256 7.72 9.19 -29.12
N HIS A 257 7.04 8.14 -28.64
CA HIS A 257 6.51 7.09 -29.51
C HIS A 257 5.42 7.62 -30.45
N TYR A 258 4.63 8.60 -29.97
CA TYR A 258 3.66 9.32 -30.78
C TYR A 258 4.34 10.13 -31.90
N LEU A 259 5.37 10.93 -31.58
CA LEU A 259 6.12 11.71 -32.58
C LEU A 259 6.76 10.81 -33.65
N TYR A 260 7.25 9.62 -33.28
CA TYR A 260 7.77 8.66 -34.24
C TYR A 260 6.68 8.12 -35.18
N LYS A 261 5.52 7.72 -34.63
CA LYS A 261 4.45 7.09 -35.41
C LYS A 261 3.71 8.06 -36.32
N GLU A 262 3.36 9.24 -35.81
CA GLU A 262 2.47 10.18 -36.50
C GLU A 262 3.24 11.23 -37.31
N GLU A 263 4.43 11.63 -36.84
CA GLU A 263 5.24 12.67 -37.50
C GLU A 263 6.49 12.12 -38.22
N GLY A 264 6.78 10.82 -38.08
CA GLY A 264 7.92 10.18 -38.73
C GLY A 264 9.28 10.62 -38.18
N GLN A 265 9.32 11.28 -37.02
CA GLN A 265 10.58 11.65 -36.37
C GLN A 265 11.32 10.38 -35.91
N PRO A 266 12.63 10.21 -36.11
CA PRO A 266 13.33 9.00 -35.72
C PRO A 266 13.29 8.76 -34.20
N LEU A 267 13.18 7.48 -33.77
CA LEU A 267 13.30 7.12 -32.36
C LEU A 267 14.67 7.54 -31.84
N GLN A 268 14.67 8.52 -30.94
CA GLN A 268 15.85 8.97 -30.22
C GLN A 268 16.13 8.08 -29.00
N PRO A 269 17.35 8.12 -28.45
CA PRO A 269 17.61 7.64 -27.10
C PRO A 269 16.61 8.26 -26.12
N PRO A 270 16.07 7.49 -25.16
CA PRO A 270 15.05 7.96 -24.22
C PRO A 270 15.42 9.23 -23.45
N GLU A 271 16.71 9.40 -23.17
CA GLU A 271 17.28 10.59 -22.51
C GLU A 271 17.08 11.87 -23.33
N GLN A 272 17.19 11.78 -24.66
CA GLN A 272 17.05 12.93 -25.55
C GLN A 272 15.59 13.30 -25.74
N ALA A 273 14.73 12.30 -25.90
CA ALA A 273 13.31 12.53 -26.12
C ALA A 273 12.58 13.09 -24.90
N ALA A 274 12.95 12.65 -23.70
CA ALA A 274 12.36 13.22 -22.50
C ALA A 274 12.76 14.69 -22.28
N LYS A 275 13.98 15.08 -22.65
CA LYS A 275 14.39 16.50 -22.65
C LYS A 275 13.57 17.32 -23.64
N GLN A 276 13.42 16.81 -24.87
CA GLN A 276 12.62 17.47 -25.91
C GLN A 276 11.16 17.64 -25.49
N PHE A 277 10.53 16.62 -24.90
CA PHE A 277 9.15 16.72 -24.41
C PHE A 277 8.98 17.83 -23.36
N ILE A 278 9.95 17.99 -22.46
CA ILE A 278 9.89 19.02 -21.43
C ILE A 278 10.05 20.41 -22.08
N GLU A 279 11.02 20.58 -22.99
CA GLU A 279 11.21 21.84 -23.73
C GLU A 279 9.98 22.25 -24.57
N GLU A 280 9.20 21.28 -25.08
CA GLU A 280 7.98 21.53 -25.85
C GLU A 280 6.76 21.92 -24.99
N ASN A 281 6.80 21.65 -23.67
CA ASN A 281 5.68 21.85 -22.74
C ASN A 281 5.99 22.86 -21.60
N GLU A 282 7.13 23.56 -21.67
CA GLU A 282 7.42 24.80 -20.91
C GLU A 282 6.75 26.03 -21.54
#